data_AF-A0A954CMJ1-F1
#
_entry.id   AF-A0A954CMJ1-F1
#
_cell.length_a   1.000
_cell.length_b   1.000
_cell.length_c   1.000
_cell.angle_alpha   90.00
_cell.angle_beta   90.00
_cell.angle_gamma   90.00
#
_symmetry.space_group_name_H-M   'P 1'
#
loop_
_entity.id
_entity.type
_entity.pdbx_description
1 polymer ?
#
loop_
_entity_poly.entity_id
_entity_poly.type
_entity_poly.pdbx_seq_one_letter_code
_entity_poly.pdbx_strand_id
1 'polypeptide(L)'
;MKRHWILVTLLATSLRAQDFERVELRVISTGAAGTVSVDRGERDGLAIGDLVFFYPRDGGSYRGTVKSLDDRTAVVEMQDRAFVPRVGTRGRARVPAARRGRDERPVKPRADRPEPEPEQKPKSDPDRWENPDDAWKPGMPLLTQMKPVRPQDRGMRIHGRLYTIGEIRWDDGQDFDNSSLRVGNELEIENPFGHGGGIRMDVELDYRTEQNEQSGFDILPRRASYYVGGNRFQPQRLEFGRFLQHGMPEFGVLDGVEWGFRTPSGHRYGASLGYLPEPDDDFETLRDLQLAGHYQWVPSNNESFVLGAGYQKSFHDGKTDRDLFVFKTHYLPIEPGWRFHGSLWVDVYYGRDDEKGSGPEITRALAATGRTFDDGDSIELRFRRERFPELLRNEFPPLLQGELANNRYDRLSLEWRNVTSPTTTLWTELAGFDDEDDHGGAAEFGAELRDWLRDDGTTGLSAFGSLGNHTNSIGARVTHLQPVEDGHWDLLYEITNHRMRGFDDNLDDLVQQRVRAGRSVYTANGWSITVYGDAHLFDSELALGFGFWVQRDFRLQEVY
;
A
#
# COMPACT_ATOMS: atom_id res chain seq x y z
N MET A 1 25.43 -14.96 35.01
CA MET A 1 24.72 -13.78 34.48
C MET A 1 23.25 -14.12 34.32
N LYS A 2 22.35 -13.24 34.79
CA LYS A 2 20.90 -13.49 34.83
C LYS A 2 20.30 -13.26 33.43
N ARG A 3 19.99 -14.35 32.72
CA ARG A 3 19.18 -14.35 31.48
C ARG A 3 17.78 -13.84 31.83
N HIS A 4 17.41 -12.66 31.35
CA HIS A 4 16.05 -12.13 31.49
C HIS A 4 15.23 -12.64 30.30
N TRP A 5 14.48 -13.73 30.53
CA TRP A 5 13.45 -14.18 29.62
C TRP A 5 12.25 -13.24 29.74
N ILE A 6 12.02 -12.39 28.74
CA ILE A 6 10.73 -11.71 28.59
C ILE A 6 9.80 -12.70 27.88
N LEU A 7 9.07 -13.47 28.69
CA LEU A 7 8.04 -14.39 28.23
C LEU A 7 6.77 -13.58 27.87
N VAL A 8 6.64 -13.12 26.63
CA VAL A 8 5.36 -12.59 26.15
C VAL A 8 4.42 -13.77 25.89
N THR A 9 3.62 -14.10 26.90
CA THR A 9 2.59 -15.14 26.77
C THR A 9 1.36 -14.54 26.12
N LEU A 10 1.27 -14.63 24.78
CA LEU A 10 0.01 -14.41 24.07
C LEU A 10 -0.80 -15.70 24.15
N LEU A 11 -1.79 -15.70 25.06
CA LEU A 11 -2.87 -16.67 25.09
C LEU A 11 -3.69 -16.55 23.79
N ALA A 12 -3.27 -17.26 22.75
CA ALA A 12 -4.13 -17.58 21.63
C ALA A 12 -5.17 -18.60 22.11
N THR A 13 -6.27 -18.12 22.70
CA THR A 13 -7.46 -18.94 22.85
C THR A 13 -7.89 -19.41 21.46
N SER A 14 -7.88 -20.72 21.26
CA SER A 14 -8.47 -21.38 20.10
C SER A 14 -9.97 -21.10 20.09
N LEU A 15 -10.37 -20.00 19.44
CA LEU A 15 -11.73 -19.84 18.95
C LEU A 15 -11.92 -20.96 17.91
N ARG A 16 -12.60 -22.04 18.32
CA ARG A 16 -13.14 -23.02 17.36
C ARG A 16 -13.96 -22.23 16.35
N ALA A 17 -13.48 -22.15 15.11
CA ALA A 17 -14.27 -21.66 14.00
C ALA A 17 -15.58 -22.47 13.97
N GLN A 18 -16.70 -21.82 14.26
CA GLN A 18 -18.00 -22.42 14.00
C GLN A 18 -18.21 -22.33 12.49
N ASP A 19 -18.50 -23.46 11.83
CA ASP A 19 -18.86 -23.44 10.42
C ASP A 19 -20.20 -22.70 10.26
N PHE A 20 -20.20 -21.64 9.43
CA PHE A 20 -21.38 -20.82 9.15
C PHE A 20 -21.90 -21.10 7.74
N GLU A 21 -23.20 -21.33 7.61
CA GLU A 21 -23.90 -21.46 6.34
C GLU A 21 -24.58 -20.13 5.97
N ARG A 22 -24.66 -19.85 4.65
CA ARG A 22 -25.30 -18.65 4.12
C ARG A 22 -26.79 -18.93 3.86
N VAL A 23 -27.67 -18.19 4.53
CA VAL A 23 -29.12 -18.21 4.27
C VAL A 23 -29.50 -16.97 3.48
N GLU A 24 -29.95 -17.17 2.24
CA GLU A 24 -30.51 -16.10 1.42
C GLU A 24 -31.97 -15.84 1.78
N LEU A 25 -32.29 -14.55 1.98
CA LEU A 25 -33.60 -14.07 2.41
C LEU A 25 -34.02 -12.85 1.59
N ARG A 26 -35.31 -12.50 1.67
CA ARG A 26 -35.89 -11.33 1.01
C ARG A 26 -36.81 -10.58 1.95
N VAL A 27 -36.81 -9.26 1.81
CA VAL A 27 -37.74 -8.39 2.53
C VAL A 27 -39.16 -8.60 2.02
N ILE A 28 -40.08 -8.96 2.92
CA ILE A 28 -41.51 -9.15 2.62
C ILE A 28 -42.36 -7.96 3.04
N SER A 29 -41.97 -7.24 4.09
CA SER A 29 -42.64 -6.01 4.53
C SER A 29 -41.68 -5.11 5.31
N THR A 30 -41.95 -3.81 5.29
CA THR A 30 -41.23 -2.80 6.08
C THR A 30 -42.14 -2.24 7.15
N GLY A 31 -41.73 -2.34 8.40
CA GLY A 31 -42.44 -1.82 9.57
C GLY A 31 -42.04 -0.38 9.92
N ALA A 32 -42.67 0.15 10.98
CA ALA A 32 -42.30 1.45 11.54
C ALA A 32 -40.95 1.37 12.28
N ALA A 33 -40.25 2.51 12.36
CA ALA A 33 -39.02 2.68 13.16
C ALA A 33 -37.84 1.75 12.78
N GLY A 34 -37.61 1.52 11.49
CA GLY A 34 -36.44 0.77 11.01
C GLY A 34 -36.54 -0.74 11.26
N THR A 35 -37.76 -1.30 11.33
CA THR A 35 -37.99 -2.75 11.41
C THR A 35 -38.41 -3.31 10.05
N VAL A 36 -37.97 -4.52 9.74
CA VAL A 36 -38.14 -5.15 8.43
C VAL A 36 -38.47 -6.62 8.62
N SER A 37 -39.51 -7.13 7.98
CA SER A 37 -39.82 -8.56 8.00
C SER A 37 -39.22 -9.26 6.79
N VAL A 38 -38.66 -10.46 7.00
CA VAL A 38 -38.00 -11.26 5.98
C VAL A 38 -38.65 -12.65 5.84
N ASP A 39 -38.52 -13.27 4.66
CA ASP A 39 -39.14 -14.55 4.29
C ASP A 39 -38.41 -15.81 4.82
N ARG A 40 -37.59 -15.65 5.85
CA ARG A 40 -36.86 -16.74 6.52
C ARG A 40 -37.05 -16.63 8.02
N GLY A 41 -37.23 -17.76 8.69
CA GLY A 41 -37.53 -17.84 10.11
C GLY A 41 -36.69 -18.88 10.85
N GLU A 42 -37.20 -19.36 11.99
CA GLU A 42 -36.55 -20.37 12.82
C GLU A 42 -36.23 -21.64 12.03
N ARG A 43 -37.15 -22.07 11.15
CA ARG A 43 -36.97 -23.26 10.30
C ARG A 43 -35.76 -23.19 9.38
N ASP A 44 -35.35 -21.98 9.01
CA ASP A 44 -34.21 -21.74 8.13
C ASP A 44 -32.88 -21.62 8.90
N GLY A 45 -32.92 -21.68 10.24
CA GLY A 45 -31.75 -21.64 11.13
C GLY A 45 -31.49 -20.27 11.75
N LEU A 46 -32.38 -19.28 11.57
CA LEU A 46 -32.25 -17.95 12.16
C LEU A 46 -32.58 -17.96 13.66
N ALA A 47 -31.80 -17.23 14.44
CA ALA A 47 -32.01 -16.99 15.87
C ALA A 47 -32.07 -15.50 16.20
N ILE A 48 -32.66 -15.15 17.35
CA ILE A 48 -32.65 -13.78 17.86
C ILE A 48 -31.19 -13.36 18.10
N GLY A 49 -30.82 -12.18 17.62
CA GLY A 49 -29.45 -11.66 17.67
C GLY A 49 -28.62 -11.97 16.42
N ASP A 50 -29.08 -12.82 15.49
CA ASP A 50 -28.37 -13.08 14.24
C ASP A 50 -28.32 -11.83 13.36
N LEU A 51 -27.20 -11.70 12.64
CA LEU A 51 -26.93 -10.56 11.77
C LEU A 51 -27.42 -10.82 10.35
N VAL A 52 -28.13 -9.83 9.80
CA VAL A 52 -28.67 -9.84 8.45
C VAL A 52 -28.09 -8.67 7.67
N PHE A 53 -27.57 -8.94 6.48
CA PHE A 53 -27.09 -7.94 5.53
C PHE A 53 -28.08 -7.79 4.38
N PHE A 54 -28.46 -6.57 4.04
CA PHE A 54 -29.36 -6.23 2.94
C PHE A 54 -28.61 -5.57 1.80
N TYR A 55 -28.96 -5.93 0.58
CA TYR A 55 -28.33 -5.50 -0.66
C TYR A 55 -29.42 -4.89 -1.58
N PRO A 56 -29.73 -3.59 -1.43
CA PRO A 56 -30.69 -2.91 -2.30
C PRO A 56 -30.12 -2.77 -3.72
N ARG A 57 -31.02 -2.65 -4.70
CA ARG A 57 -30.63 -2.51 -6.12
C ARG A 57 -29.86 -1.23 -6.41
N ASP A 58 -30.12 -0.19 -5.62
CA ASP A 58 -29.48 1.12 -5.74
C ASP A 58 -28.02 1.14 -5.23
N GLY A 59 -27.52 -0.01 -4.74
CA GLY A 59 -26.15 -0.19 -4.25
C GLY A 59 -26.00 -0.07 -2.73
N GLY A 60 -24.86 -0.52 -2.21
CA GLY A 60 -24.54 -0.52 -0.78
C GLY A 60 -24.90 -1.83 -0.04
N SER A 61 -24.46 -1.94 1.20
CA SER A 61 -24.81 -3.03 2.11
C SER A 61 -25.25 -2.47 3.46
N TYR A 62 -26.40 -2.92 3.96
CA TYR A 62 -27.00 -2.39 5.18
C TYR A 62 -27.23 -3.51 6.17
N ARG A 63 -26.90 -3.27 7.44
CA ARG A 63 -26.92 -4.29 8.49
C ARG A 63 -28.15 -4.16 9.37
N GLY A 64 -28.71 -5.29 9.78
CA GLY A 64 -29.73 -5.40 10.80
C GLY A 64 -29.55 -6.63 11.68
N THR A 65 -30.29 -6.68 12.77
CA THR A 65 -30.24 -7.77 13.76
C THR A 65 -31.64 -8.37 13.94
N VAL A 66 -31.76 -9.69 13.93
CA VAL A 66 -33.03 -10.39 14.19
C VAL A 66 -33.50 -10.09 15.61
N LYS A 67 -34.67 -9.47 15.74
CA LYS A 67 -35.27 -9.06 17.02
C LYS A 67 -36.35 -10.02 17.49
N SER A 68 -37.14 -10.53 16.56
CA SER A 68 -38.15 -11.55 16.82
C SER A 68 -38.24 -12.49 15.64
N LEU A 69 -38.69 -13.71 15.90
CA LEU A 69 -38.75 -14.78 14.93
C LEU A 69 -40.06 -15.55 15.06
N ASP A 70 -40.50 -16.07 13.92
CA ASP A 70 -41.59 -17.02 13.73
C ASP A 70 -41.04 -18.18 12.88
N ASP A 71 -41.85 -19.22 12.66
CA ASP A 71 -41.42 -20.45 11.97
C ASP A 71 -40.84 -20.16 10.57
N ARG A 72 -41.44 -19.24 9.82
CA ARG A 72 -41.09 -18.92 8.42
C ARG A 72 -40.71 -17.47 8.15
N THR A 73 -40.76 -16.62 9.17
CA THR A 73 -40.46 -15.19 9.01
C THR A 73 -39.70 -14.66 10.22
N ALA A 74 -38.87 -13.66 10.01
CA ALA A 74 -38.16 -12.97 11.07
C ALA A 74 -38.34 -11.45 10.95
N VAL A 75 -38.38 -10.77 12.08
CA VAL A 75 -38.36 -9.30 12.14
C VAL A 75 -36.94 -8.87 12.48
N VAL A 76 -36.36 -8.07 11.60
CA VAL A 76 -35.00 -7.55 11.67
C VAL A 76 -35.07 -6.05 12.00
N GLU A 77 -34.37 -5.63 13.05
CA GLU A 77 -34.16 -4.21 13.36
C GLU A 77 -32.90 -3.73 12.64
N MET A 78 -33.04 -2.69 11.82
CA MET A 78 -31.93 -2.09 11.08
C MET A 78 -31.00 -1.32 12.02
N GLN A 79 -29.68 -1.48 11.82
CA GLN A 79 -28.67 -0.74 12.57
C GLN A 79 -28.64 0.75 12.18
N ASP A 80 -28.83 1.04 10.89
CA ASP A 80 -29.09 2.39 10.40
C ASP A 80 -30.61 2.60 10.30
N ARG A 81 -31.17 3.40 11.22
CA ARG A 81 -32.60 3.72 11.25
C ARG A 81 -33.04 4.67 10.14
N ALA A 82 -32.10 5.36 9.48
CA ALA A 82 -32.41 6.22 8.33
C ALA A 82 -32.66 5.42 7.05
N PHE A 83 -32.16 4.18 6.98
CA PHE A 83 -32.33 3.29 5.84
C PHE A 83 -33.52 2.33 6.03
N VAL A 84 -34.45 2.34 5.08
CA VAL A 84 -35.60 1.43 5.02
C VAL A 84 -35.53 0.61 3.72
N PRO A 85 -35.15 -0.68 3.75
CA PRO A 85 -35.01 -1.49 2.55
C PRO A 85 -36.38 -1.76 1.91
N ARG A 86 -36.52 -1.53 0.60
CA ARG A 86 -37.78 -1.78 -0.13
C ARG A 86 -38.15 -3.26 -0.11
N VAL A 87 -39.46 -3.56 -0.20
CA VAL A 87 -39.94 -4.93 -0.38
C VAL A 87 -39.29 -5.59 -1.60
N GLY A 88 -38.83 -6.83 -1.45
CA GLY A 88 -38.07 -7.57 -2.46
C GLY A 88 -36.56 -7.32 -2.43
N THR A 89 -36.05 -6.44 -1.57
CA THR A 89 -34.61 -6.30 -1.31
C THR A 89 -34.03 -7.64 -0.87
N ARG A 90 -32.92 -8.06 -1.49
CA ARG A 90 -32.24 -9.29 -1.13
C ARG A 90 -31.45 -9.08 0.16
N GLY A 91 -31.40 -10.10 0.99
CA GLY A 91 -30.52 -10.11 2.14
C GLY A 91 -29.90 -11.49 2.38
N ARG A 92 -28.90 -11.50 3.27
CA ARG A 92 -28.16 -12.70 3.66
C ARG A 92 -27.95 -12.70 5.16
N ALA A 93 -28.17 -13.85 5.78
CA ALA A 93 -27.80 -14.13 7.15
C ALA A 93 -26.75 -15.24 7.20
N ARG A 94 -25.83 -15.16 8.16
CA ARG A 94 -24.87 -16.25 8.44
C ARG A 94 -25.34 -16.96 9.69
N VAL A 95 -25.72 -18.23 9.54
CA VAL A 95 -26.23 -19.06 10.64
C VAL A 95 -25.25 -20.22 10.87
N PRO A 96 -24.93 -20.59 12.12
CA PRO A 96 -24.09 -21.76 12.39
C PRO A 96 -24.72 -23.02 11.75
N ALA A 97 -23.92 -23.80 11.01
CA ALA A 97 -24.39 -25.00 10.30
C ALA A 97 -25.08 -26.01 11.23
N ALA A 98 -24.68 -26.05 12.50
CA ALA A 98 -25.31 -26.87 13.54
C ALA A 98 -26.79 -26.54 13.83
N ARG A 99 -27.31 -25.39 13.37
CA ARG A 99 -28.72 -24.99 13.55
C ARG A 99 -29.65 -25.55 12.47
N ARG A 100 -29.11 -26.11 11.37
CA ARG A 100 -29.91 -26.76 10.33
C ARG A 100 -29.93 -28.27 10.54
N GLY A 101 -31.09 -28.84 10.84
CA GLY A 101 -31.28 -30.29 10.77
C GLY A 101 -32.46 -30.86 11.54
N ARG A 102 -33.61 -31.00 10.88
CA ARG A 102 -34.45 -32.21 10.85
C ARG A 102 -35.68 -31.98 9.98
N ASP A 103 -35.58 -32.35 8.72
CA ASP A 103 -36.69 -32.90 7.93
C ASP A 103 -36.09 -33.53 6.66
N GLU A 104 -35.53 -34.73 6.82
CA GLU A 104 -35.42 -35.65 5.68
C GLU A 104 -36.83 -36.11 5.33
N ARG A 105 -37.30 -35.80 4.12
CA ARG A 105 -38.42 -36.51 3.51
C ARG A 105 -38.04 -37.04 2.13
N PRO A 106 -38.54 -38.24 1.79
CA PRO A 106 -38.00 -39.09 0.74
C PRO A 106 -38.40 -38.59 -0.64
N VAL A 107 -37.46 -38.69 -1.58
CA VAL A 107 -37.72 -38.52 -3.00
C VAL A 107 -38.69 -39.61 -3.46
N LYS A 108 -39.93 -39.23 -3.82
CA LYS A 108 -40.82 -40.09 -4.59
C LYS A 108 -40.35 -40.17 -6.04
N PRO A 109 -40.34 -41.34 -6.70
CA PRO A 109 -40.02 -41.45 -8.11
C PRO A 109 -41.16 -40.81 -8.93
N ARG A 110 -40.81 -39.84 -9.77
CA ARG A 110 -41.76 -39.20 -10.69
C ARG A 110 -41.87 -40.07 -11.95
N ALA A 111 -43.00 -40.77 -12.07
CA ALA A 111 -43.48 -41.26 -13.35
C ALA A 111 -44.19 -40.12 -14.10
N ASP A 112 -44.20 -40.28 -15.42
CA ASP A 112 -44.97 -39.58 -16.45
C ASP A 112 -44.46 -38.22 -16.95
N ARG A 113 -44.04 -38.30 -18.21
CA ARG A 113 -43.68 -37.27 -19.17
C ARG A 113 -44.95 -36.60 -19.70
N PRO A 114 -45.10 -35.27 -19.63
CA PRO A 114 -46.00 -34.55 -20.53
C PRO A 114 -45.27 -34.15 -21.81
N GLU A 115 -46.01 -34.16 -22.91
CA GLU A 115 -45.64 -33.64 -24.23
C GLU A 115 -45.15 -32.18 -24.19
N PRO A 116 -44.31 -31.76 -25.16
CA PRO A 116 -43.78 -30.41 -25.19
C PRO A 116 -44.86 -29.38 -25.50
N GLU A 117 -45.03 -28.41 -24.61
CA GLU A 117 -45.74 -27.17 -24.92
C GLU A 117 -45.00 -26.40 -26.05
N PRO A 118 -45.76 -25.69 -26.91
CA PRO A 118 -45.22 -25.06 -28.11
C PRO A 118 -44.22 -23.95 -27.78
N GLU A 119 -43.17 -23.83 -28.62
CA GLU A 119 -42.16 -22.79 -28.55
C GLU A 119 -42.79 -21.41 -28.34
N GLN A 120 -42.66 -20.88 -27.13
CA GLN A 120 -42.86 -19.46 -26.88
C GLN A 120 -41.75 -18.72 -27.61
N LYS A 121 -42.11 -18.02 -28.70
CA LYS A 121 -41.28 -16.99 -29.31
C LYS A 121 -40.68 -16.11 -28.20
N PRO A 122 -39.38 -15.78 -28.24
CA PRO A 122 -38.77 -14.97 -27.20
C PRO A 122 -39.55 -13.66 -27.11
N LYS A 123 -40.14 -13.41 -25.93
CA LYS A 123 -40.65 -12.08 -25.58
C LYS A 123 -39.50 -11.11 -25.79
N SER A 124 -39.73 -10.12 -26.64
CA SER A 124 -38.84 -8.98 -26.83
C SER A 124 -38.38 -8.46 -25.47
N ASP A 125 -37.06 -8.40 -25.32
CA ASP A 125 -36.33 -7.86 -24.17
C ASP A 125 -36.87 -6.47 -23.80
N PRO A 126 -37.59 -6.28 -22.67
CA PRO A 126 -38.14 -4.97 -22.32
C PRO A 126 -37.10 -3.97 -21.84
N ASP A 127 -35.85 -4.39 -21.57
CA ASP A 127 -34.85 -3.53 -20.94
C ASP A 127 -33.51 -3.57 -21.70
N ARG A 128 -33.54 -3.34 -23.02
CA ARG A 128 -32.42 -2.61 -23.63
C ARG A 128 -32.41 -1.24 -22.99
N TRP A 129 -31.41 -0.98 -22.16
CA TRP A 129 -31.12 0.37 -21.68
C TRP A 129 -30.84 1.26 -22.90
N GLU A 130 -31.87 1.97 -23.36
CA GLU A 130 -31.69 3.13 -24.21
C GLU A 130 -31.20 4.25 -23.30
N ASN A 131 -29.98 4.73 -23.53
CA ASN A 131 -29.49 5.92 -22.87
C ASN A 131 -30.32 7.11 -23.40
N PRO A 132 -31.21 7.73 -22.61
CA PRO A 132 -32.01 8.86 -23.08
C PRO A 132 -31.21 10.17 -23.13
N ASP A 133 -29.87 10.09 -23.15
CA ASP A 133 -28.95 11.22 -23.22
C ASP A 133 -29.06 12.05 -24.51
N ASP A 134 -29.90 11.66 -25.47
CA ASP A 134 -30.28 12.49 -26.62
C ASP A 134 -30.91 13.85 -26.21
N ALA A 135 -31.37 13.97 -24.95
CA ALA A 135 -31.88 15.23 -24.40
C ALA A 135 -30.78 16.16 -23.87
N TRP A 136 -29.56 15.68 -23.63
CA TRP A 136 -28.46 16.50 -23.16
C TRP A 136 -27.88 17.32 -24.32
N LYS A 137 -27.92 18.65 -24.19
CA LYS A 137 -27.35 19.58 -25.17
C LYS A 137 -26.09 20.23 -24.59
N PRO A 138 -25.03 20.44 -25.40
CA PRO A 138 -23.91 21.27 -25.02
C PRO A 138 -24.40 22.63 -24.49
N GLY A 139 -24.12 22.93 -23.21
CA GLY A 139 -24.59 24.12 -22.52
C GLY A 139 -25.65 23.89 -21.43
N MET A 140 -26.22 22.68 -21.33
CA MET A 140 -27.04 22.31 -20.17
C MET A 140 -26.14 22.08 -18.93
N PRO A 141 -26.50 22.64 -17.76
CA PRO A 141 -25.71 22.47 -16.55
C PRO A 141 -25.68 21.00 -16.14
N LEU A 142 -24.47 20.45 -16.00
CA LEU A 142 -24.27 19.13 -15.38
C LEU A 142 -24.95 19.14 -14.00
N LEU A 143 -25.64 18.04 -13.67
CA LEU A 143 -26.36 17.79 -12.41
C LEU A 143 -25.68 18.52 -11.25
N THR A 144 -26.39 19.53 -10.72
CA THR A 144 -26.03 20.41 -9.60
C THR A 144 -24.54 20.45 -9.24
N GLN A 145 -23.85 21.52 -9.63
CA GLN A 145 -22.53 21.86 -9.07
C GLN A 145 -22.64 21.83 -7.54
N MET A 146 -22.13 20.76 -6.90
CA MET A 146 -22.04 20.71 -5.45
C MET A 146 -21.25 21.94 -5.01
N LYS A 147 -21.91 22.83 -4.26
CA LYS A 147 -21.26 24.02 -3.75
C LYS A 147 -20.07 23.54 -2.92
N PRO A 148 -18.85 23.95 -3.25
CA PRO A 148 -17.71 23.48 -2.51
C PRO A 148 -17.79 23.99 -1.07
N VAL A 149 -17.69 23.07 -0.13
CA VAL A 149 -17.75 23.37 1.30
C VAL A 149 -16.51 24.18 1.67
N ARG A 150 -16.68 25.37 2.28
CA ARG A 150 -15.54 26.20 2.70
C ARG A 150 -14.88 25.58 3.93
N PRO A 151 -13.62 25.89 4.25
CA PRO A 151 -12.99 25.38 5.47
C PRO A 151 -13.75 25.75 6.74
N GLN A 152 -14.37 26.92 6.80
CA GLN A 152 -15.20 27.37 7.92
C GLN A 152 -16.45 26.50 8.14
N ASP A 153 -16.92 25.84 7.07
CA ASP A 153 -18.12 25.01 7.09
C ASP A 153 -17.78 23.52 7.33
N ARG A 154 -16.51 23.20 7.63
CA ARG A 154 -16.03 21.83 7.89
C ARG A 154 -15.57 21.71 9.34
N GLY A 155 -15.99 20.65 10.02
CA GLY A 155 -15.44 20.28 11.31
C GLY A 155 -13.98 19.84 11.21
N MET A 156 -13.31 19.78 12.36
CA MET A 156 -11.98 19.18 12.47
C MET A 156 -12.04 17.68 12.12
N ARG A 157 -11.01 17.19 11.44
CA ARG A 157 -10.82 15.76 11.19
C ARG A 157 -9.47 15.34 11.70
N ILE A 158 -9.43 14.20 12.35
CA ILE A 158 -8.19 13.58 12.82
C ILE A 158 -8.13 12.20 12.19
N HIS A 159 -7.10 11.93 11.42
CA HIS A 159 -6.86 10.60 10.88
C HIS A 159 -5.39 10.26 10.94
N GLY A 160 -5.11 8.96 10.89
CA GLY A 160 -3.77 8.48 10.98
C GLY A 160 -3.69 7.03 11.38
N ARG A 161 -2.47 6.64 11.73
CA ARG A 161 -2.14 5.31 12.22
C ARG A 161 -1.19 5.38 13.41
N LEU A 162 -1.35 4.42 14.31
CA LEU A 162 -0.33 4.02 15.28
C LEU A 162 0.17 2.65 14.86
N TYR A 163 1.47 2.42 14.94
CA TYR A 163 2.03 1.13 14.59
C TYR A 163 3.15 0.68 15.53
N THR A 164 3.37 -0.63 15.56
CA THR A 164 4.48 -1.27 16.25
C THR A 164 4.98 -2.43 15.41
N ILE A 165 6.30 -2.50 15.24
CA ILE A 165 7.02 -3.58 14.56
C ILE A 165 7.97 -4.19 15.56
N GLY A 166 8.07 -5.51 15.59
CA GLY A 166 9.16 -6.17 16.26
C GLY A 166 9.67 -7.33 15.44
N GLU A 167 10.99 -7.53 15.46
CA GLU A 167 11.66 -8.67 14.83
C GLU A 167 12.72 -9.23 15.78
N ILE A 168 12.86 -10.54 15.79
CA ILE A 168 13.94 -11.25 16.46
C ILE A 168 14.49 -12.28 15.48
N ARG A 169 15.81 -12.32 15.33
CA ARG A 169 16.53 -13.31 14.54
C ARG A 169 17.53 -14.04 15.43
N TRP A 170 17.56 -15.36 15.26
CA TRP A 170 18.47 -16.29 15.90
C TRP A 170 19.22 -17.07 14.83
N ASP A 171 20.54 -17.18 14.97
CA ASP A 171 21.41 -17.92 14.05
C ASP A 171 22.33 -18.86 14.85
N ASP A 172 22.29 -20.16 14.54
CA ASP A 172 23.05 -21.19 15.25
C ASP A 172 24.52 -21.30 14.83
N GLY A 173 24.90 -20.71 13.69
CA GLY A 173 26.28 -20.73 13.18
C GLY A 173 27.17 -19.63 13.76
N GLN A 174 26.58 -18.51 14.23
CA GLN A 174 27.30 -17.27 14.57
C GLN A 174 27.12 -16.78 16.01
N ASP A 175 26.41 -17.50 16.90
CA ASP A 175 26.01 -17.02 18.23
C ASP A 175 25.38 -15.60 18.17
N PHE A 176 24.59 -15.35 17.11
CA PHE A 176 24.11 -14.02 16.75
C PHE A 176 22.62 -13.86 17.01
N ASP A 177 22.30 -13.00 17.98
CA ASP A 177 20.94 -12.63 18.36
C ASP A 177 20.71 -11.16 18.04
N ASN A 178 19.89 -10.88 17.03
CA ASN A 178 19.46 -9.51 16.72
C ASN A 178 17.97 -9.34 16.97
N SER A 179 17.62 -8.23 17.60
CA SER A 179 16.24 -7.84 17.83
C SER A 179 16.05 -6.36 17.52
N SER A 180 14.89 -6.04 16.97
CA SER A 180 14.47 -4.65 16.75
C SER A 180 13.02 -4.46 17.21
N LEU A 181 12.73 -3.27 17.72
CA LEU A 181 11.40 -2.84 18.09
C LEU A 181 11.20 -1.39 17.66
N ARG A 182 10.24 -1.17 16.76
CA ARG A 182 9.87 0.15 16.27
C ARG A 182 8.46 0.48 16.69
N VAL A 183 8.24 1.65 17.29
CA VAL A 183 6.91 2.17 17.65
C VAL A 183 6.76 3.54 17.04
N GLY A 184 5.70 3.77 16.27
CA GLY A 184 5.52 5.07 15.65
C GLY A 184 4.08 5.44 15.38
N ASN A 185 3.93 6.67 14.90
CA ASN A 185 2.65 7.22 14.49
C ASN A 185 2.77 8.00 13.19
N GLU A 186 1.66 8.09 12.47
CA GLU A 186 1.46 9.06 11.39
C GLU A 186 0.10 9.70 11.62
N LEU A 187 0.09 10.96 12.04
CA LEU A 187 -1.09 11.70 12.48
C LEU A 187 -1.27 12.94 11.60
N GLU A 188 -2.47 13.12 11.07
CA GLU A 188 -2.88 14.34 10.39
C GLU A 188 -4.17 14.88 11.02
N ILE A 189 -4.11 16.14 11.45
CA ILE A 189 -5.25 16.90 11.96
C ILE A 189 -5.61 17.93 10.89
N GLU A 190 -6.71 17.71 10.18
CA GLU A 190 -7.23 18.65 9.20
C GLU A 190 -8.13 19.68 9.84
N ASN A 191 -7.98 20.92 9.39
CA ASN A 191 -8.80 22.06 9.75
C ASN A 191 -8.97 22.30 11.27
N PRO A 192 -7.90 22.20 12.10
CA PRO A 192 -8.01 22.31 13.56
C PRO A 192 -8.59 23.67 14.01
N PHE A 193 -8.44 24.71 13.19
CA PHE A 193 -8.85 26.08 13.50
C PHE A 193 -9.94 26.64 12.57
N GLY A 194 -10.58 25.79 11.73
CA GLY A 194 -11.64 26.26 10.81
C GLY A 194 -11.18 27.14 9.64
N HIS A 195 -9.87 27.19 9.37
CA HIS A 195 -9.26 28.06 8.33
C HIS A 195 -8.60 27.30 7.18
N GLY A 196 -8.76 25.97 7.12
CA GLY A 196 -8.27 25.14 6.02
C GLY A 196 -6.78 24.84 6.09
N GLY A 197 -6.19 24.90 7.29
CA GLY A 197 -4.86 24.39 7.58
C GLY A 197 -4.87 22.97 8.13
N GLY A 198 -3.72 22.44 8.50
CA GLY A 198 -3.58 21.15 9.14
C GLY A 198 -2.26 20.97 9.87
N ILE A 199 -2.25 20.05 10.84
CA ILE A 199 -1.06 19.65 11.61
C ILE A 199 -0.67 18.23 11.16
N ARG A 200 0.62 18.01 10.90
CA ARG A 200 1.18 16.70 10.55
C ARG A 200 2.24 16.30 11.57
N MET A 201 2.15 15.09 12.07
CA MET A 201 3.09 14.54 13.03
C MET A 201 3.42 13.08 12.66
N ASP A 202 4.71 12.81 12.49
CA ASP A 202 5.27 11.50 12.21
C ASP A 202 6.50 11.35 13.10
N VAL A 203 6.39 10.49 14.11
CA VAL A 203 7.43 10.23 15.11
C VAL A 203 7.56 8.74 15.27
N GLU A 204 8.80 8.28 15.30
CA GLU A 204 9.15 6.88 15.44
C GLU A 204 10.20 6.73 16.54
N LEU A 205 10.01 5.72 17.38
CA LEU A 205 10.97 5.26 18.38
C LEU A 205 11.53 3.95 17.86
N ASP A 206 12.85 3.86 17.72
CA ASP A 206 13.54 2.65 17.29
C ASP A 206 14.42 2.14 18.41
N TYR A 207 14.33 0.85 18.67
CA TYR A 207 15.22 0.12 19.56
C TYR A 207 15.83 -1.01 18.78
N ARG A 208 17.16 -1.08 18.73
CA ARG A 208 17.91 -2.13 18.05
C ARG A 208 19.00 -2.69 18.96
N THR A 209 19.19 -3.99 18.91
CA THR A 209 20.40 -4.64 19.43
C THR A 209 21.34 -4.90 18.27
N GLU A 210 22.55 -4.37 18.36
CA GLU A 210 23.61 -4.54 17.38
C GLU A 210 24.59 -5.65 17.79
N GLN A 211 25.43 -6.06 16.84
CA GLN A 211 26.51 -7.02 17.06
C GLN A 211 27.41 -6.52 18.22
N ASN A 212 27.72 -7.41 19.18
CA ASN A 212 28.47 -7.15 20.42
C ASN A 212 27.69 -6.55 21.62
N GLU A 213 26.41 -6.91 21.79
CA GLU A 213 25.58 -6.51 22.95
C GLU A 213 25.38 -4.99 23.11
N GLN A 214 25.69 -4.19 22.09
CA GLN A 214 25.35 -2.77 22.09
C GLN A 214 23.87 -2.62 21.74
N SER A 215 23.12 -1.93 22.59
CA SER A 215 21.73 -1.59 22.32
C SER A 215 21.58 -0.08 22.17
N GLY A 216 20.95 0.34 21.08
CA GLY A 216 20.63 1.73 20.78
C GLY A 216 19.14 2.02 21.01
N PHE A 217 18.82 3.28 21.31
CA PHE A 217 17.45 3.76 21.34
C PHE A 217 17.42 5.13 20.67
N ASP A 218 16.70 5.22 19.56
CA ASP A 218 16.68 6.39 18.70
C ASP A 218 15.27 6.98 18.64
N ILE A 219 15.17 8.30 18.68
CA ILE A 219 13.91 9.03 18.50
C ILE A 219 13.98 9.75 17.17
N LEU A 220 13.12 9.37 16.24
CA LEU A 220 13.13 9.82 14.86
C LEU A 220 11.89 10.67 14.57
N PRO A 221 11.93 12.00 14.84
CA PRO A 221 10.86 12.90 14.45
C PRO A 221 10.93 13.16 12.94
N ARG A 222 10.27 12.30 12.14
CA ARG A 222 10.25 12.40 10.68
C ARG A 222 9.47 13.62 10.18
N ARG A 223 8.37 13.98 10.85
CA ARG A 223 7.55 15.17 10.52
C ARG A 223 6.93 15.80 11.76
N ALA A 224 6.92 17.11 11.80
CA ALA A 224 6.23 17.92 12.80
C ALA A 224 5.96 19.30 12.18
N SER A 225 4.83 19.45 11.48
CA SER A 225 4.54 20.67 10.73
C SER A 225 3.11 21.16 10.88
N TYR A 226 2.93 22.45 10.63
CA TYR A 226 1.63 23.09 10.47
C TYR A 226 1.58 23.78 9.11
N TYR A 227 0.53 23.51 8.34
CA TYR A 227 0.26 24.19 7.09
C TYR A 227 -1.04 24.96 7.11
N VAL A 228 -1.14 26.02 6.31
CA VAL A 228 -2.35 26.81 6.09
C VAL A 228 -2.51 27.12 4.60
N GLY A 229 -3.73 27.05 4.10
CA GLY A 229 -4.05 27.32 2.69
C GLY A 229 -3.72 26.15 1.77
N GLY A 230 -3.37 26.43 0.51
CA GLY A 230 -3.15 25.42 -0.52
C GLY A 230 -4.43 24.70 -0.95
N ASN A 231 -5.58 25.35 -0.72
CA ASN A 231 -6.89 24.80 -1.01
C ASN A 231 -7.58 25.60 -2.12
N ARG A 232 -8.72 25.10 -2.61
CA ARG A 232 -9.45 25.75 -3.73
C ARG A 232 -9.92 27.18 -3.48
N PHE A 233 -9.93 27.65 -2.22
CA PHE A 233 -10.32 29.01 -1.85
C PHE A 233 -9.13 29.91 -1.52
N GLN A 234 -8.00 29.31 -1.16
CA GLN A 234 -6.74 29.98 -0.82
C GLN A 234 -5.63 29.33 -1.63
N PRO A 235 -5.29 29.90 -2.81
CA PRO A 235 -4.28 29.34 -3.70
C PRO A 235 -2.87 29.36 -3.10
N GLN A 236 -2.64 30.22 -2.10
CA GLN A 236 -1.41 30.28 -1.34
C GLN A 236 -1.39 29.19 -0.27
N ARG A 237 -0.27 28.50 -0.15
CA ARG A 237 0.04 27.54 0.91
C ARG A 237 1.26 28.04 1.66
N LEU A 238 1.20 28.02 2.99
CA LEU A 238 2.35 28.20 3.87
C LEU A 238 2.45 26.97 4.77
N GLU A 239 3.65 26.41 4.91
CA GLU A 239 3.95 25.34 5.86
C GLU A 239 5.17 25.69 6.69
N PHE A 240 5.12 25.40 7.99
CA PHE A 240 6.18 25.67 8.96
C PHE A 240 6.47 24.43 9.81
N GLY A 241 7.73 24.25 10.21
CA GLY A 241 8.18 23.14 11.05
C GLY A 241 9.05 22.16 10.25
N ARG A 242 8.99 20.86 10.61
CA ARG A 242 9.67 19.77 9.91
C ARG A 242 8.73 19.08 8.93
N PHE A 243 8.97 19.20 7.63
CA PHE A 243 8.10 18.64 6.60
C PHE A 243 8.85 18.20 5.35
N LEU A 244 8.25 17.27 4.61
CA LEU A 244 8.64 16.97 3.23
C LEU A 244 8.10 18.08 2.32
N GLN A 245 8.98 18.74 1.58
CA GLN A 245 8.61 19.89 0.75
C GLN A 245 7.49 19.53 -0.24
N HIS A 246 6.39 20.27 -0.21
CA HIS A 246 5.16 19.96 -0.91
C HIS A 246 5.29 20.11 -2.43
N GLY A 247 5.93 21.18 -2.89
CA GLY A 247 6.09 21.44 -4.31
C GLY A 247 7.17 20.60 -4.99
N MET A 248 8.24 20.29 -4.27
CA MET A 248 9.34 19.46 -4.77
C MET A 248 9.84 18.51 -3.66
N PRO A 249 9.11 17.40 -3.39
CA PRO A 249 9.51 16.40 -2.40
C PRO A 249 10.91 15.81 -2.64
N GLU A 250 11.38 15.87 -3.89
CA GLU A 250 12.69 15.44 -4.33
C GLU A 250 13.87 16.16 -3.64
N PHE A 251 13.64 17.34 -3.04
CA PHE A 251 14.62 18.03 -2.21
C PHE A 251 14.73 17.50 -0.78
N GLY A 252 13.82 16.60 -0.38
CA GLY A 252 13.82 15.99 0.94
C GLY A 252 13.08 16.79 2.02
N VAL A 253 13.36 16.42 3.27
CA VAL A 253 12.76 17.00 4.47
C VAL A 253 13.44 18.34 4.79
N LEU A 254 12.67 19.30 5.29
CA LEU A 254 13.12 20.63 5.65
C LEU A 254 12.55 21.03 7.02
N ASP A 255 13.42 21.60 7.85
CA ASP A 255 13.07 22.29 9.08
C ASP A 255 13.04 23.80 8.81
N GLY A 256 11.87 24.32 8.49
CA GLY A 256 11.76 25.73 8.12
C GLY A 256 10.39 26.14 7.64
N VAL A 257 10.37 26.83 6.50
CA VAL A 257 9.17 27.36 5.86
C VAL A 257 9.14 27.05 4.38
N GLU A 258 7.96 26.69 3.87
CA GLU A 258 7.68 26.63 2.44
C GLU A 258 6.46 27.50 2.12
N TRP A 259 6.61 28.31 1.08
CA TRP A 259 5.52 29.02 0.45
C TRP A 259 5.25 28.43 -0.94
N GLY A 260 3.98 28.18 -1.25
CA GLY A 260 3.53 27.72 -2.55
C GLY A 260 2.32 28.51 -3.04
N PHE A 261 2.19 28.64 -4.35
CA PHE A 261 1.05 29.28 -5.01
C PHE A 261 0.55 28.43 -6.18
N ARG A 262 -0.77 28.22 -6.24
CA ARG A 262 -1.44 27.58 -7.38
C ARG A 262 -2.22 28.61 -8.21
N THR A 263 -1.94 28.68 -9.51
CA THR A 263 -2.67 29.55 -10.44
C THR A 263 -4.06 28.96 -10.78
N PRO A 264 -5.01 29.78 -11.27
CA PRO A 264 -6.29 29.28 -11.79
C PRO A 264 -6.15 28.32 -12.98
N SER A 265 -5.05 28.41 -13.74
CA SER A 265 -4.72 27.49 -14.84
C SER A 265 -4.13 26.16 -14.36
N GLY A 266 -3.84 26.00 -13.07
CA GLY A 266 -3.33 24.77 -12.47
C GLY A 266 -1.82 24.76 -12.20
N HIS A 267 -1.05 25.70 -12.77
CA HIS A 267 0.39 25.81 -12.54
C HIS A 267 0.70 26.05 -11.06
N ARG A 268 1.87 25.59 -10.62
CA ARG A 268 2.32 25.78 -9.24
C ARG A 268 3.73 26.33 -9.22
N TYR A 269 4.03 27.18 -8.26
CA TYR A 269 5.39 27.61 -7.96
C TYR A 269 5.52 27.87 -6.48
N GLY A 270 6.75 27.83 -5.98
CA GLY A 270 7.00 28.05 -4.58
C GLY A 270 8.47 28.18 -4.28
N ALA A 271 8.74 28.53 -3.03
CA ALA A 271 10.07 28.69 -2.49
C ALA A 271 10.10 28.18 -1.04
N SER A 272 11.26 27.67 -0.62
CA SER A 272 11.48 27.17 0.73
C SER A 272 12.82 27.63 1.28
N LEU A 273 12.86 27.80 2.60
CA LEU A 273 14.02 28.20 3.38
C LEU A 273 13.96 27.48 4.72
N GLY A 274 15.06 26.85 5.10
CA GLY A 274 15.15 26.13 6.37
C GLY A 274 16.44 25.36 6.48
N TYR A 275 16.54 24.52 7.49
CA TYR A 275 17.66 23.62 7.68
C TYR A 275 17.31 22.21 7.22
N LEU A 276 18.25 21.52 6.57
CA LEU A 276 18.15 20.10 6.29
C LEU A 276 18.48 19.37 7.59
N PRO A 277 17.57 18.52 8.11
CA PRO A 277 17.90 17.69 9.27
C PRO A 277 18.92 16.62 8.86
N GLU A 278 19.94 16.41 9.69
CA GLU A 278 20.93 15.35 9.49
C GLU A 278 20.23 13.98 9.57
N PRO A 279 20.55 13.02 8.68
CA PRO A 279 19.95 11.68 8.69
C PRO A 279 20.66 10.75 9.70
N ASP A 280 21.25 11.30 10.76
CA ASP A 280 21.97 10.57 11.80
C ASP A 280 21.08 10.25 13.01
N ASP A 281 21.62 9.54 14.00
CA ASP A 281 20.85 9.07 15.17
C ASP A 281 20.28 10.24 16.01
N ASP A 282 20.91 11.43 15.94
CA ASP A 282 20.53 12.61 16.72
C ASP A 282 19.61 13.59 15.94
N PHE A 283 19.44 13.41 14.62
CA PHE A 283 18.67 14.30 13.73
C PHE A 283 19.00 15.78 13.96
N GLU A 284 20.30 16.09 14.11
CA GLU A 284 20.77 17.45 14.40
C GLU A 284 20.31 18.42 13.29
N THR A 285 20.12 19.68 13.68
CA THR A 285 19.67 20.75 12.79
C THR A 285 20.57 21.95 12.98
N LEU A 286 20.40 22.98 12.13
CA LEU A 286 21.10 24.27 12.19
C LEU A 286 22.45 24.36 11.46
N ARG A 287 23.04 23.24 11.04
CA ARG A 287 24.30 23.25 10.27
C ARG A 287 24.07 23.37 8.77
N ASP A 288 23.06 22.68 8.27
CA ASP A 288 22.78 22.57 6.84
C ASP A 288 21.66 23.50 6.40
N LEU A 289 21.99 24.72 5.99
CA LEU A 289 21.00 25.69 5.49
C LEU A 289 20.62 25.39 4.03
N GLN A 290 19.33 25.42 3.72
CA GLN A 290 18.78 25.29 2.38
C GLN A 290 18.01 26.53 1.92
N LEU A 291 18.20 26.90 0.66
CA LEU A 291 17.32 27.77 -0.13
C LEU A 291 16.86 27.02 -1.38
N ALA A 292 15.56 26.93 -1.65
CA ALA A 292 15.07 26.28 -2.86
C ALA A 292 13.87 26.99 -3.50
N GLY A 293 13.70 26.77 -4.80
CA GLY A 293 12.58 27.27 -5.59
C GLY A 293 12.14 26.24 -6.61
N HIS A 294 10.84 26.21 -6.92
CA HIS A 294 10.29 25.28 -7.89
C HIS A 294 9.17 25.89 -8.74
N TYR A 295 8.95 25.28 -9.90
CA TYR A 295 7.84 25.54 -10.80
C TYR A 295 7.30 24.22 -11.35
N GLN A 296 5.98 24.11 -11.45
CA GLN A 296 5.26 23.00 -12.05
C GLN A 296 4.31 23.54 -13.13
N TRP A 297 4.59 23.14 -14.36
CA TRP A 297 3.71 23.35 -15.48
C TRP A 297 2.66 22.24 -15.53
N VAL A 298 1.42 22.65 -15.26
CA VAL A 298 0.21 21.83 -15.39
C VAL A 298 -0.62 22.38 -16.56
N PRO A 299 -0.72 21.70 -17.72
CA PRO A 299 -1.47 22.17 -18.88
C PRO A 299 -2.99 22.13 -18.69
N SER A 300 -3.49 21.27 -17.80
CA SER A 300 -4.92 21.03 -17.61
C SER A 300 -5.26 20.78 -16.14
N ASN A 301 -6.44 21.22 -15.72
CA ASN A 301 -6.88 21.13 -14.31
C ASN A 301 -7.12 19.70 -13.81
N ASN A 302 -7.16 18.70 -14.71
CA ASN A 302 -7.19 17.27 -14.34
C ASN A 302 -5.81 16.73 -13.92
N GLU A 303 -4.73 17.52 -14.06
CA GLU A 303 -3.36 17.17 -13.66
C GLU A 303 -2.84 15.85 -14.27
N SER A 304 -3.42 15.43 -15.42
CA SER A 304 -3.03 14.21 -16.12
C SER A 304 -1.62 14.28 -16.70
N PHE A 305 -1.08 15.48 -16.87
CA PHE A 305 0.31 15.72 -17.20
C PHE A 305 0.86 16.81 -16.29
N VAL A 306 2.06 16.64 -15.75
CA VAL A 306 2.80 17.70 -15.05
C VAL A 306 4.26 17.60 -15.42
N LEU A 307 4.87 18.75 -15.68
CA LEU A 307 6.32 18.92 -15.80
C LEU A 307 6.78 19.88 -14.71
N GLY A 308 7.66 19.43 -13.84
CA GLY A 308 8.23 20.21 -12.75
C GLY A 308 9.73 20.43 -12.93
N ALA A 309 10.20 21.60 -12.52
CA ALA A 309 11.61 21.91 -12.37
C ALA A 309 11.83 22.65 -11.05
N GLY A 310 12.95 22.41 -10.41
CA GLY A 310 13.35 23.09 -9.20
C GLY A 310 14.85 23.23 -9.09
N TYR A 311 15.28 24.20 -8.28
CA TYR A 311 16.66 24.41 -7.90
C TYR A 311 16.77 24.51 -6.38
N GLN A 312 17.77 23.84 -5.82
CA GLN A 312 18.11 23.81 -4.39
C GLN A 312 19.58 24.17 -4.23
N LYS A 313 19.85 25.13 -3.34
CA LYS A 313 21.18 25.46 -2.87
C LYS A 313 21.29 25.13 -1.39
N SER A 314 22.28 24.33 -1.01
CA SER A 314 22.59 24.05 0.40
C SER A 314 23.93 24.65 0.83
N PHE A 315 24.05 24.84 2.13
CA PHE A 315 25.25 25.29 2.80
C PHE A 315 25.48 24.45 4.04
N HIS A 316 26.69 23.93 4.22
CA HIS A 316 27.10 23.19 5.43
C HIS A 316 28.05 24.09 6.23
N ASP A 317 27.71 24.40 7.47
CA ASP A 317 28.49 25.29 8.36
C ASP A 317 28.85 26.64 7.70
N GLY A 318 27.90 27.19 6.94
CA GLY A 318 28.03 28.47 6.23
C GLY A 318 28.88 28.43 4.95
N LYS A 319 29.46 27.28 4.58
CA LYS A 319 30.13 27.07 3.29
C LYS A 319 29.14 26.53 2.28
N THR A 320 29.30 26.85 1.00
CA THR A 320 28.44 26.26 -0.04
C THR A 320 28.68 24.75 -0.10
N ASP A 321 27.59 23.99 -0.06
CA ASP A 321 27.60 22.52 -0.03
C ASP A 321 27.14 21.97 -1.38
N ARG A 322 25.91 22.25 -1.80
CA ARG A 322 25.32 21.65 -3.02
C ARG A 322 24.57 22.66 -3.88
N ASP A 323 24.68 22.49 -5.19
CA ASP A 323 23.88 23.18 -6.21
C ASP A 323 23.13 22.14 -7.05
N LEU A 324 21.85 21.89 -6.71
CA LEU A 324 21.05 20.79 -7.25
C LEU A 324 19.89 21.30 -8.10
N PHE A 325 19.76 20.80 -9.32
CA PHE A 325 18.57 20.92 -10.14
C PHE A 325 17.77 19.62 -10.12
N VAL A 326 16.46 19.73 -9.94
CA VAL A 326 15.53 18.61 -10.04
C VAL A 326 14.55 18.85 -11.16
N PHE A 327 14.37 17.84 -12.01
CA PHE A 327 13.28 17.79 -12.99
C PHE A 327 12.38 16.62 -12.66
N LYS A 328 11.06 16.81 -12.77
CA LYS A 328 10.10 15.74 -12.61
C LYS A 328 9.01 15.80 -13.63
N THR A 329 8.43 14.66 -13.93
CA THR A 329 7.36 14.55 -14.89
C THR A 329 6.44 13.40 -14.50
N HIS A 330 5.15 13.63 -14.64
CA HIS A 330 4.17 12.56 -14.55
C HIS A 330 3.14 12.71 -15.66
N TYR A 331 2.75 11.58 -16.22
CA TYR A 331 1.72 11.44 -17.23
C TYR A 331 0.84 10.25 -16.86
N LEU A 332 -0.41 10.56 -16.50
CA LEU A 332 -1.44 9.64 -16.06
C LEU A 332 -2.72 9.92 -16.87
N PRO A 333 -2.88 9.29 -18.05
CA PRO A 333 -4.06 9.49 -18.88
C PRO A 333 -5.32 8.92 -18.21
N ILE A 334 -6.49 9.46 -18.58
CA ILE A 334 -7.81 9.05 -18.05
C ILE A 334 -8.29 7.74 -18.69
N GLU A 335 -7.82 7.43 -19.91
CA GLU A 335 -8.13 6.21 -20.66
C GLU A 335 -6.94 5.23 -20.63
N PRO A 336 -7.17 3.91 -20.76
CA PRO A 336 -6.09 2.91 -20.74
C PRO A 336 -5.04 3.23 -21.80
N GLY A 337 -3.81 3.46 -21.34
CA GLY A 337 -2.75 4.01 -22.18
C GLY A 337 -1.39 3.92 -21.51
N TRP A 338 -0.46 4.74 -22.01
CA TRP A 338 0.87 4.83 -21.44
C TRP A 338 0.86 5.67 -20.17
N ARG A 339 1.32 5.10 -19.07
CA ARG A 339 1.73 5.83 -17.86
C ARG A 339 3.20 6.14 -17.94
N PHE A 340 3.59 7.35 -17.56
CA PHE A 340 4.99 7.73 -17.42
C PHE A 340 5.20 8.51 -16.14
N HIS A 341 6.26 8.17 -15.41
CA HIS A 341 6.74 8.99 -14.31
C HIS A 341 8.25 9.03 -14.35
N GLY A 342 8.84 10.16 -14.00
CA GLY A 342 10.27 10.26 -13.86
C GLY A 342 10.73 11.47 -13.07
N SER A 343 11.86 11.32 -12.41
CA SER A 343 12.55 12.35 -11.66
C SER A 343 14.06 12.27 -11.94
N LEU A 344 14.69 13.43 -12.10
CA LEU A 344 16.10 13.59 -12.46
C LEU A 344 16.74 14.61 -11.53
N TRP A 345 17.83 14.23 -10.87
CA TRP A 345 18.67 15.08 -10.03
C TRP A 345 19.99 15.35 -10.76
N VAL A 346 20.29 16.64 -10.93
CA VAL A 346 21.49 17.12 -11.61
C VAL A 346 22.24 18.03 -10.66
N ASP A 347 23.38 17.56 -10.17
CA ASP A 347 24.30 18.34 -9.34
C ASP A 347 25.25 19.13 -10.22
N VAL A 348 25.53 20.37 -9.82
CA VAL A 348 26.45 21.26 -10.55
C VAL A 348 27.67 21.52 -9.70
N TYR A 349 28.80 20.98 -10.18
CA TYR A 349 30.10 21.15 -9.55
C TYR A 349 30.87 22.32 -10.15
N TYR A 350 31.72 22.93 -9.34
CA TYR A 350 32.60 24.03 -9.68
C TYR A 350 34.04 23.63 -9.35
N GLY A 351 35.05 24.28 -9.93
CA GLY A 351 36.47 23.89 -9.76
C GLY A 351 37.08 23.99 -8.35
N ARG A 352 36.25 24.03 -7.30
CA ARG A 352 36.58 23.87 -5.89
C ARG A 352 36.24 22.47 -5.35
N ASP A 353 35.51 21.66 -6.11
CA ASP A 353 35.11 20.30 -5.75
C ASP A 353 36.28 19.37 -6.09
N ASP A 354 36.77 18.65 -5.08
CA ASP A 354 38.07 17.98 -5.10
C ASP A 354 38.02 16.72 -5.97
N GLU A 355 36.90 15.99 -5.97
CA GLU A 355 36.78 14.70 -6.63
C GLU A 355 35.95 14.76 -7.94
N LYS A 356 34.93 15.63 -7.99
CA LYS A 356 34.01 15.74 -9.15
C LYS A 356 34.43 16.76 -10.20
N GLY A 357 35.40 17.64 -9.89
CA GLY A 357 35.90 18.64 -10.82
C GLY A 357 34.88 19.74 -11.12
N SER A 358 34.44 19.90 -12.39
CA SER A 358 33.51 20.98 -12.75
C SER A 358 32.51 20.58 -13.82
N GLY A 359 31.25 20.97 -13.65
CA GLY A 359 30.17 20.76 -14.62
C GLY A 359 28.95 20.08 -14.02
N PRO A 360 27.88 19.91 -14.82
CA PRO A 360 26.68 19.21 -14.38
C PRO A 360 26.87 17.69 -14.41
N GLU A 361 26.37 17.00 -13.40
CA GLU A 361 26.36 15.54 -13.29
C GLU A 361 24.97 15.03 -12.89
N ILE A 362 24.52 13.96 -13.54
CA ILE A 362 23.31 13.25 -13.12
C ILE A 362 23.68 12.34 -11.95
N THR A 363 23.29 12.73 -10.74
CA THR A 363 23.53 11.96 -9.51
C THR A 363 22.40 10.99 -9.22
N ARG A 364 21.18 11.29 -9.68
CA ARG A 364 20.06 10.35 -9.61
C ARG A 364 19.12 10.50 -10.78
N ALA A 365 18.65 9.37 -11.30
CA ALA A 365 17.52 9.36 -12.22
C ALA A 365 16.60 8.17 -11.90
N LEU A 366 15.31 8.42 -11.92
CA LEU A 366 14.27 7.40 -11.82
C LEU A 366 13.31 7.66 -12.96
N ALA A 367 12.99 6.63 -13.75
CA ALA A 367 11.96 6.72 -14.76
C ALA A 367 11.24 5.39 -14.86
N ALA A 368 9.91 5.41 -15.00
CA ALA A 368 9.21 4.26 -15.51
C ALA A 368 8.12 4.65 -16.49
N THR A 369 7.97 3.80 -17.49
CA THR A 369 6.91 3.89 -18.49
C THR A 369 6.24 2.54 -18.61
N GLY A 370 4.93 2.52 -18.71
CA GLY A 370 4.22 1.26 -18.88
C GLY A 370 2.85 1.45 -19.49
N ARG A 371 2.26 0.35 -19.90
CA ARG A 371 0.92 0.31 -20.47
C ARG A 371 0.16 -0.88 -19.91
N THR A 372 -1.09 -0.65 -19.55
CA THR A 372 -2.07 -1.71 -19.29
C THR A 372 -3.01 -1.77 -20.50
N PHE A 373 -3.28 -2.97 -20.97
CA PHE A 373 -4.16 -3.25 -22.11
C PHE A 373 -5.56 -3.65 -21.61
N ASP A 374 -6.55 -3.65 -22.50
CA ASP A 374 -7.96 -3.86 -22.13
C ASP A 374 -8.25 -5.28 -21.61
N ASP A 375 -7.43 -6.25 -21.98
CA ASP A 375 -7.45 -7.64 -21.52
C ASP A 375 -6.82 -7.83 -20.13
N GLY A 376 -6.23 -6.78 -19.55
CA GLY A 376 -5.54 -6.81 -18.27
C GLY A 376 -4.05 -7.11 -18.37
N ASP A 377 -3.53 -7.32 -19.59
CA ASP A 377 -2.08 -7.43 -19.82
C ASP A 377 -1.39 -6.12 -19.44
N SER A 378 -0.13 -6.19 -19.02
CA SER A 378 0.66 -4.99 -18.80
C SER A 378 2.13 -5.17 -19.11
N ILE A 379 2.76 -4.11 -19.58
CA ILE A 379 4.20 -4.00 -19.76
C ILE A 379 4.71 -2.76 -19.04
N GLU A 380 5.84 -2.86 -18.33
CA GLU A 380 6.47 -1.75 -17.65
C GLU A 380 7.99 -1.80 -17.80
N LEU A 381 8.58 -0.69 -18.24
CA LEU A 381 10.01 -0.48 -18.29
C LEU A 381 10.39 0.51 -17.19
N ARG A 382 11.33 0.14 -16.33
CA ARG A 382 11.87 1.00 -15.26
C ARG A 382 13.36 1.20 -15.44
N PHE A 383 13.82 2.43 -15.27
CA PHE A 383 15.22 2.84 -15.28
C PHE A 383 15.58 3.52 -13.97
N ARG A 384 16.74 3.18 -13.41
CA ARG A 384 17.34 3.81 -12.23
C ARG A 384 18.80 4.11 -12.53
N ARG A 385 19.25 5.30 -12.16
CA ARG A 385 20.66 5.69 -12.06
C ARG A 385 20.92 6.27 -10.69
N GLU A 386 22.04 5.91 -10.09
CA GLU A 386 22.55 6.52 -8.85
C GLU A 386 24.06 6.75 -8.95
N ARG A 387 24.51 7.90 -8.44
CA ARG A 387 25.90 8.26 -8.21
C ARG A 387 25.97 9.08 -6.94
N PHE A 388 27.07 8.99 -6.21
CA PHE A 388 27.26 9.79 -5.01
C PHE A 388 27.51 11.26 -5.40
N PRO A 389 26.73 12.22 -4.90
CA PRO A 389 27.09 13.63 -4.99
C PRO A 389 28.28 13.93 -4.07
N GLU A 390 29.16 14.83 -4.49
CA GLU A 390 30.16 15.40 -3.58
C GLU A 390 29.47 16.43 -2.68
N LEU A 391 29.53 16.17 -1.36
CA LEU A 391 28.86 16.95 -0.33
C LEU A 391 29.82 17.18 0.83
N LEU A 392 29.67 18.30 1.53
CA LEU A 392 30.43 18.60 2.74
C LEU A 392 29.86 17.90 3.98
N ARG A 393 28.57 17.54 3.93
CA ARG A 393 27.82 16.86 4.98
C ARG A 393 27.99 15.34 4.92
N ASN A 394 27.92 14.68 6.08
CA ASN A 394 28.04 13.24 6.21
C ASN A 394 26.69 12.53 5.97
N GLU A 395 26.15 12.60 4.75
CA GLU A 395 24.91 11.89 4.39
C GLU A 395 25.14 10.41 4.04
N PHE A 396 26.38 10.04 3.71
CA PHE A 396 26.74 8.70 3.28
C PHE A 396 27.77 8.10 4.23
N PRO A 397 27.85 6.76 4.33
CA PRO A 397 28.99 6.09 4.93
C PRO A 397 30.30 6.62 4.33
N PRO A 398 31.43 6.61 5.07
CA PRO A 398 32.70 7.10 4.56
C PRO A 398 33.06 6.46 3.21
N LEU A 399 33.08 7.27 2.15
CA LEU A 399 33.45 6.86 0.78
C LEU A 399 34.92 7.15 0.53
N LEU A 400 35.59 6.25 -0.20
CA LEU A 400 36.91 6.53 -0.74
C LEU A 400 36.81 7.59 -1.86
N GLN A 401 37.86 8.38 -2.05
CA GLN A 401 37.92 9.40 -3.10
C GLN A 401 37.60 8.84 -4.50
N GLY A 402 38.18 7.67 -4.83
CA GLY A 402 37.91 6.98 -6.09
C GLY A 402 36.46 6.54 -6.24
N GLU A 403 35.80 6.17 -5.14
CA GLU A 403 34.39 5.80 -5.13
C GLU A 403 33.50 7.02 -5.35
N LEU A 404 33.81 8.14 -4.68
CA LEU A 404 33.09 9.39 -4.88
C LEU A 404 33.20 9.87 -6.34
N ALA A 405 34.39 9.80 -6.93
CA ALA A 405 34.62 10.23 -8.31
C ALA A 405 33.89 9.35 -9.33
N ASN A 406 33.98 8.02 -9.19
CA ASN A 406 33.63 7.10 -10.28
C ASN A 406 32.35 6.31 -10.05
N ASN A 407 31.93 6.08 -8.81
CA ASN A 407 30.87 5.11 -8.57
C ASN A 407 29.58 5.52 -9.24
N ARG A 408 28.97 4.53 -9.89
CA ARG A 408 27.68 4.67 -10.55
C ARG A 408 26.95 3.35 -10.49
N TYR A 409 25.63 3.41 -10.42
CA TYR A 409 24.79 2.24 -10.54
C TYR A 409 23.64 2.56 -11.50
N ASP A 410 23.62 1.89 -12.64
CA ASP A 410 22.57 1.95 -13.63
C ASP A 410 21.80 0.63 -13.64
N ARG A 411 20.47 0.70 -13.64
CA ARG A 411 19.60 -0.48 -13.76
C ARG A 411 18.45 -0.20 -14.72
N LEU A 412 18.23 -1.14 -15.64
CA LEU A 412 17.06 -1.20 -16.50
C LEU A 412 16.29 -2.48 -16.17
N SER A 413 14.97 -2.39 -16.02
CA SER A 413 14.12 -3.56 -15.81
C SER A 413 12.86 -3.49 -16.65
N LEU A 414 12.43 -4.64 -17.14
CA LEU A 414 11.23 -4.86 -17.92
C LEU A 414 10.36 -5.88 -17.20
N GLU A 415 9.15 -5.47 -16.83
CA GLU A 415 8.10 -6.33 -16.31
C GLU A 415 7.04 -6.53 -17.38
N TRP A 416 6.63 -7.78 -17.58
CA TRP A 416 5.53 -8.14 -18.45
C TRP A 416 4.56 -9.06 -17.70
N ARG A 417 3.28 -8.76 -17.78
CA ARG A 417 2.17 -9.50 -17.18
C ARG A 417 1.17 -9.83 -18.28
N ASN A 418 0.78 -11.10 -18.37
CA ASN A 418 -0.17 -11.62 -19.35
C ASN A 418 -1.30 -12.38 -18.66
N VAL A 419 -2.53 -11.90 -18.79
CA VAL A 419 -3.74 -12.51 -18.22
C VAL A 419 -4.27 -13.56 -19.19
N THR A 420 -3.72 -14.77 -19.09
CA THR A 420 -4.12 -15.90 -19.95
C THR A 420 -5.56 -16.37 -19.69
N SER A 421 -6.05 -16.22 -18.46
CA SER A 421 -7.42 -16.57 -18.06
C SER A 421 -7.84 -15.81 -16.78
N PRO A 422 -9.12 -15.83 -16.39
CA PRO A 422 -9.58 -15.21 -15.14
C PRO A 422 -8.86 -15.73 -13.87
N THR A 423 -8.29 -16.94 -13.93
CA THR A 423 -7.62 -17.62 -12.82
C THR A 423 -6.11 -17.75 -13.00
N THR A 424 -5.55 -17.32 -14.14
CA THR A 424 -4.14 -17.53 -14.46
C THR A 424 -3.53 -16.29 -15.09
N THR A 425 -2.53 -15.75 -14.40
CA THR A 425 -1.66 -14.68 -14.93
C THR A 425 -0.25 -15.21 -15.06
N LEU A 426 0.36 -15.08 -16.22
CA LEU A 426 1.79 -15.27 -16.41
C LEU A 426 2.51 -13.94 -16.22
N TRP A 427 3.70 -13.97 -15.65
CA TRP A 427 4.51 -12.77 -15.50
C TRP A 427 5.99 -13.07 -15.71
N THR A 428 6.71 -12.04 -16.11
CA THR A 428 8.14 -12.09 -16.40
C THR A 428 8.77 -10.77 -15.98
N GLU A 429 9.87 -10.83 -15.26
CA GLU A 429 10.72 -9.69 -14.97
C GLU A 429 12.12 -9.96 -15.53
N LEU A 430 12.66 -9.01 -16.29
CA LEU A 430 14.03 -9.01 -16.76
C LEU A 430 14.70 -7.73 -16.24
N ALA A 431 15.90 -7.84 -15.69
CA ALA A 431 16.68 -6.69 -15.26
C ALA A 431 18.14 -6.82 -15.71
N GLY A 432 18.75 -5.71 -16.07
CA GLY A 432 20.18 -5.57 -16.30
C GLY A 432 20.71 -4.42 -15.47
N PHE A 433 21.92 -4.55 -14.95
CA PHE A 433 22.62 -3.47 -14.28
C PHE A 433 24.06 -3.31 -14.80
N ASP A 434 24.57 -2.09 -14.69
CA ASP A 434 25.95 -1.69 -15.01
C ASP A 434 26.40 -0.76 -13.88
N ASP A 435 27.57 -1.02 -13.31
CA ASP A 435 28.22 -0.15 -12.34
C ASP A 435 29.65 0.22 -12.78
N GLU A 436 30.46 0.82 -11.89
CA GLU A 436 31.83 1.21 -12.25
C GLU A 436 32.74 0.03 -12.63
N ASP A 437 32.53 -1.13 -12.01
CA ASP A 437 33.48 -2.24 -12.02
C ASP A 437 32.89 -3.52 -12.63
N ASP A 438 31.56 -3.63 -12.72
CA ASP A 438 30.89 -4.82 -13.20
C ASP A 438 29.52 -4.56 -13.87
N HIS A 439 28.98 -5.63 -14.45
CA HIS A 439 27.68 -5.67 -15.09
C HIS A 439 27.01 -7.00 -14.78
N GLY A 440 25.69 -6.98 -14.75
CA GLY A 440 24.94 -8.18 -14.44
C GLY A 440 23.48 -8.07 -14.83
N GLY A 441 22.69 -9.02 -14.34
CA GLY A 441 21.28 -9.04 -14.64
C GLY A 441 20.52 -10.08 -13.85
N ALA A 442 19.20 -10.02 -13.95
CA ALA A 442 18.30 -10.97 -13.35
C ALA A 442 17.15 -11.27 -14.30
N ALA A 443 16.61 -12.48 -14.20
CA ALA A 443 15.40 -12.87 -14.88
C ALA A 443 14.54 -13.69 -13.92
N GLU A 444 13.25 -13.42 -13.90
CA GLU A 444 12.26 -14.20 -13.16
C GLU A 444 11.05 -14.44 -14.06
N PHE A 445 10.56 -15.67 -14.07
CA PHE A 445 9.39 -16.10 -14.83
C PHE A 445 8.47 -16.83 -13.88
N GLY A 446 7.18 -16.49 -13.91
CA GLY A 446 6.23 -17.10 -13.00
C GLY A 446 4.79 -17.10 -13.48
N ALA A 447 3.96 -17.77 -12.69
CA ALA A 447 2.52 -17.82 -12.84
C ALA A 447 1.85 -17.52 -11.50
N GLU A 448 0.82 -16.67 -11.52
CA GLU A 448 -0.15 -16.47 -10.45
C GLU A 448 -1.38 -17.31 -10.79
N LEU A 449 -1.68 -18.29 -9.93
CA LEU A 449 -2.80 -19.22 -10.06
C LEU A 449 -3.82 -18.95 -8.96
N ARG A 450 -5.01 -18.49 -9.34
CA ARG A 450 -6.14 -18.30 -8.42
C ARG A 450 -6.98 -19.56 -8.33
N ASP A 451 -7.53 -19.81 -7.16
CA ASP A 451 -8.40 -20.95 -6.87
C ASP A 451 -7.73 -22.32 -7.14
N TRP A 452 -6.39 -22.39 -7.14
CA TRP A 452 -5.67 -23.61 -7.49
C TRP A 452 -5.61 -24.64 -6.36
N LEU A 453 -5.18 -24.21 -5.17
CA LEU A 453 -5.09 -25.07 -3.98
C LEU A 453 -6.38 -25.03 -3.16
N ARG A 454 -7.07 -23.89 -3.16
CA ARG A 454 -8.28 -23.61 -2.38
C ARG A 454 -8.98 -22.36 -2.93
N ASP A 455 -10.30 -22.33 -2.78
CA ASP A 455 -11.16 -21.21 -3.18
C ASP A 455 -10.69 -19.88 -2.54
N ASP A 456 -10.75 -18.82 -3.34
CA ASP A 456 -10.28 -17.45 -3.07
C ASP A 456 -8.77 -17.35 -2.80
N GLY A 457 -8.02 -18.45 -2.89
CA GLY A 457 -6.58 -18.50 -2.68
C GLY A 457 -5.79 -18.14 -3.93
N THR A 458 -4.62 -17.53 -3.74
CA THR A 458 -3.69 -17.19 -4.82
C THR A 458 -2.35 -17.89 -4.59
N THR A 459 -1.90 -18.68 -5.55
CA THR A 459 -0.60 -19.36 -5.51
C THR A 459 0.32 -18.83 -6.60
N GLY A 460 1.47 -18.30 -6.21
CA GLY A 460 2.55 -17.92 -7.11
C GLY A 460 3.55 -19.06 -7.26
N LEU A 461 3.94 -19.36 -8.49
CA LEU A 461 5.05 -20.24 -8.83
C LEU A 461 6.03 -19.45 -9.68
N SER A 462 7.30 -19.39 -9.31
CA SER A 462 8.32 -18.73 -10.12
C SER A 462 9.65 -19.46 -10.12
N ALA A 463 10.40 -19.25 -11.21
CA ALA A 463 11.80 -19.61 -11.32
C ALA A 463 12.58 -18.35 -11.66
N PHE A 464 13.70 -18.13 -10.99
CA PHE A 464 14.52 -16.94 -11.13
C PHE A 464 15.99 -17.28 -11.23
N GLY A 465 16.76 -16.37 -11.80
CA GLY A 465 18.20 -16.40 -11.75
C GLY A 465 18.78 -15.00 -11.81
N SER A 466 19.96 -14.83 -11.21
CA SER A 466 20.72 -13.58 -11.25
C SER A 466 22.20 -13.83 -11.51
N LEU A 467 22.79 -12.88 -12.22
CA LEU A 467 24.22 -12.75 -12.43
C LEU A 467 24.64 -11.49 -11.69
N GLY A 468 25.29 -11.65 -10.54
CA GLY A 468 25.87 -10.57 -9.77
C GLY A 468 27.39 -10.54 -9.88
N ASN A 469 28.00 -9.56 -9.19
CA ASN A 469 29.45 -9.38 -9.18
C ASN A 469 30.17 -10.54 -8.46
N HIS A 470 29.77 -10.80 -7.21
CA HIS A 470 30.39 -11.85 -6.40
C HIS A 470 29.61 -13.16 -6.39
N THR A 471 28.33 -13.14 -6.78
CA THR A 471 27.45 -14.31 -6.64
C THR A 471 26.49 -14.40 -7.81
N ASN A 472 26.40 -15.58 -8.40
CA ASN A 472 25.31 -15.95 -9.31
C ASN A 472 24.29 -16.76 -8.53
N SER A 473 23.02 -16.65 -8.88
CA SER A 473 21.99 -17.49 -8.26
C SER A 473 21.01 -18.05 -9.28
N ILE A 474 20.49 -19.23 -9.00
CA ILE A 474 19.33 -19.81 -9.67
C ILE A 474 18.42 -20.43 -8.63
N GLY A 475 17.13 -20.18 -8.71
CA GLY A 475 16.19 -20.62 -7.70
C GLY A 475 14.76 -20.74 -8.20
N ALA A 476 13.92 -21.27 -7.32
CA ALA A 476 12.50 -21.36 -7.52
C ALA A 476 11.77 -20.97 -6.24
N ARG A 477 10.59 -20.36 -6.40
CA ARG A 477 9.77 -19.89 -5.30
C ARG A 477 8.33 -20.33 -5.49
N VAL A 478 7.72 -20.74 -4.39
CA VAL A 478 6.27 -20.96 -4.27
C VAL A 478 5.76 -20.02 -3.20
N THR A 479 4.76 -19.20 -3.54
CA THR A 479 4.04 -18.37 -2.58
C THR A 479 2.58 -18.77 -2.58
N HIS A 480 1.93 -18.75 -1.42
CA HIS A 480 0.50 -18.99 -1.32
C HIS A 480 -0.13 -18.01 -0.34
N LEU A 481 -1.12 -17.27 -0.79
CA LEU A 481 -1.94 -16.38 0.01
C LEU A 481 -3.36 -16.95 0.07
N GLN A 482 -3.84 -17.23 1.29
CA GLN A 482 -5.18 -17.73 1.51
C GLN A 482 -5.98 -16.71 2.33
N PRO A 483 -6.96 -16.01 1.72
CA PRO A 483 -7.91 -15.20 2.45
C PRO A 483 -8.77 -16.07 3.38
N VAL A 484 -9.07 -15.52 4.55
CA VAL A 484 -10.00 -16.04 5.55
C VAL A 484 -10.86 -14.89 6.06
N GLU A 485 -11.89 -15.17 6.86
CA GLU A 485 -12.90 -14.17 7.25
C GLU A 485 -12.32 -12.90 7.89
N ASP A 486 -11.32 -13.06 8.74
CA ASP A 486 -10.68 -12.02 9.52
C ASP A 486 -9.27 -11.71 9.01
N GLY A 487 -8.90 -12.07 7.79
CA GLY A 487 -7.63 -11.66 7.17
C GLY A 487 -7.07 -12.65 6.17
N HIS A 488 -5.79 -13.01 6.27
CA HIS A 488 -5.19 -14.02 5.39
C HIS A 488 -4.05 -14.80 6.07
N TRP A 489 -3.74 -15.96 5.49
CA TRP A 489 -2.49 -16.68 5.70
C TRP A 489 -1.56 -16.44 4.52
N ASP A 490 -0.26 -16.34 4.79
CA ASP A 490 0.79 -16.27 3.79
C ASP A 490 1.79 -17.41 4.03
N LEU A 491 2.17 -18.09 2.95
CA LEU A 491 3.18 -19.14 2.94
C LEU A 491 4.16 -18.85 1.81
N LEU A 492 5.44 -19.03 2.07
CA LEU A 492 6.50 -18.96 1.09
C LEU A 492 7.46 -20.12 1.31
N TYR A 493 7.82 -20.78 0.22
CA TYR A 493 8.96 -21.66 0.14
C TYR A 493 9.85 -21.20 -1.02
N GLU A 494 11.14 -21.10 -0.78
CA GLU A 494 12.14 -20.76 -1.78
C GLU A 494 13.33 -21.69 -1.65
N ILE A 495 13.87 -22.11 -2.79
CA ILE A 495 15.15 -22.83 -2.88
C ILE A 495 16.03 -22.11 -3.89
N THR A 496 17.26 -21.82 -3.51
CA THR A 496 18.21 -21.06 -4.32
C THR A 496 19.58 -21.73 -4.24
N ASN A 497 20.21 -21.95 -5.39
CA ASN A 497 21.62 -22.31 -5.46
C ASN A 497 22.44 -21.05 -5.76
N HIS A 498 23.34 -20.69 -4.85
CA HIS A 498 24.25 -19.57 -4.97
C HIS A 498 25.63 -20.05 -5.37
N ARG A 499 26.14 -19.59 -6.51
CA ARG A 499 27.51 -19.82 -6.93
C ARG A 499 28.37 -18.60 -6.67
N MET A 500 29.32 -18.70 -5.74
CA MET A 500 30.28 -17.66 -5.43
C MET A 500 31.35 -17.58 -6.54
N ARG A 501 31.65 -16.38 -7.02
CA ARG A 501 32.71 -16.15 -8.02
C ARG A 501 34.04 -15.85 -7.33
N GLY A 502 35.13 -16.42 -7.83
CA GLY A 502 36.49 -16.12 -7.36
C GLY A 502 37.05 -17.06 -6.29
N PHE A 503 36.34 -18.16 -5.99
CA PHE A 503 36.87 -19.29 -5.25
C PHE A 503 37.28 -20.38 -6.25
N ASP A 504 38.41 -21.06 -6.00
CA ASP A 504 39.03 -22.03 -6.92
C ASP A 504 38.68 -23.50 -6.58
N ASP A 505 37.79 -23.75 -5.62
CA ASP A 505 37.53 -25.07 -5.02
C ASP A 505 36.09 -25.59 -5.25
N ASN A 506 35.83 -26.87 -4.96
CA ASN A 506 34.50 -27.51 -5.05
C ASN A 506 33.47 -27.01 -4.00
N LEU A 507 33.69 -25.86 -3.36
CA LEU A 507 32.84 -25.26 -2.34
C LEU A 507 32.11 -24.00 -2.82
N ASP A 508 32.14 -23.73 -4.13
CA ASP A 508 31.59 -22.50 -4.71
C ASP A 508 30.05 -22.43 -4.68
N ASP A 509 29.37 -23.58 -4.55
CA ASP A 509 27.92 -23.70 -4.62
C ASP A 509 27.31 -23.85 -3.21
N LEU A 510 26.46 -22.91 -2.83
CA LEU A 510 25.69 -22.90 -1.59
C LEU A 510 24.20 -23.00 -1.88
N VAL A 511 23.58 -24.12 -1.51
CA VAL A 511 22.12 -24.27 -1.58
C VAL A 511 21.48 -23.70 -0.33
N GLN A 512 20.62 -22.71 -0.52
CA GLN A 512 19.81 -22.11 0.52
C GLN A 512 18.34 -22.49 0.33
N GLN A 513 17.66 -22.77 1.44
CA GLN A 513 16.22 -22.95 1.48
C GLN A 513 15.62 -21.96 2.47
N ARG A 514 14.49 -21.38 2.10
CA ARG A 514 13.73 -20.47 2.95
C ARG A 514 12.30 -20.96 3.05
N VAL A 515 11.80 -21.09 4.27
CA VAL A 515 10.38 -21.28 4.57
C VAL A 515 9.91 -20.07 5.36
N ARG A 516 8.80 -19.46 4.95
CA ARG A 516 8.13 -18.42 5.73
C ARG A 516 6.65 -18.72 5.83
N ALA A 517 6.09 -18.51 7.01
CA ALA A 517 4.66 -18.58 7.24
C ALA A 517 4.22 -17.38 8.05
N GLY A 518 3.10 -16.79 7.66
CA GLY A 518 2.54 -15.63 8.32
C GLY A 518 1.02 -15.65 8.38
N ARG A 519 0.51 -14.83 9.29
CA ARG A 519 -0.91 -14.66 9.57
C ARG A 519 -1.20 -13.21 9.81
N SER A 520 -2.05 -12.64 8.97
CA SER A 520 -2.57 -11.28 9.13
C SER A 520 -4.03 -11.31 9.56
N VAL A 521 -4.37 -10.59 10.63
CA VAL A 521 -5.72 -10.47 11.20
C VAL A 521 -6.18 -9.02 11.12
N TYR A 522 -7.39 -8.78 10.62
CA TYR A 522 -8.05 -7.48 10.53
C TYR A 522 -9.28 -7.45 11.41
N THR A 523 -9.47 -6.35 12.14
CA THR A 523 -10.65 -6.14 12.97
C THR A 523 -11.51 -4.99 12.44
N ALA A 524 -12.81 -5.03 12.72
CA ALA A 524 -13.74 -3.96 12.37
C ALA A 524 -13.40 -2.60 13.02
N ASN A 525 -12.57 -2.59 14.07
CA ASN A 525 -12.18 -1.38 14.79
C ASN A 525 -10.89 -0.73 14.23
N GLY A 526 -10.44 -1.16 13.04
CA GLY A 526 -9.29 -0.58 12.35
C GLY A 526 -7.94 -1.16 12.77
N TRP A 527 -7.91 -2.28 13.50
CA TRP A 527 -6.65 -2.97 13.79
C TRP A 527 -6.25 -3.93 12.66
N SER A 528 -4.97 -3.94 12.35
CA SER A 528 -4.28 -4.91 11.49
C SER A 528 -3.12 -5.51 12.29
N ILE A 529 -3.09 -6.83 12.44
CA ILE A 529 -2.06 -7.57 13.18
C ILE A 529 -1.49 -8.63 12.26
N THR A 530 -0.22 -8.54 11.92
CA THR A 530 0.51 -9.56 11.18
C THR A 530 1.56 -10.17 12.09
N VAL A 531 1.63 -11.49 12.12
CA VAL A 531 2.74 -12.24 12.74
C VAL A 531 3.32 -13.16 11.68
N TYR A 532 4.63 -13.34 11.68
CA TYR A 532 5.29 -14.29 10.79
C TYR A 532 6.48 -14.95 11.47
N GLY A 533 6.81 -16.14 10.99
CA GLY A 533 8.08 -16.80 11.26
C GLY A 533 8.73 -17.21 9.95
N ASP A 534 10.05 -17.16 9.92
CA ASP A 534 10.86 -17.62 8.80
C ASP A 534 12.02 -18.49 9.27
N ALA A 535 12.39 -19.45 8.43
CA ALA A 535 13.50 -20.35 8.65
C ALA A 535 14.35 -20.35 7.38
N HIS A 536 15.64 -20.10 7.54
CA HIS A 536 16.65 -20.15 6.51
C HIS A 536 17.58 -21.33 6.81
N LEU A 537 17.69 -22.26 5.87
CA LEU A 537 18.62 -23.38 5.95
C LEU A 537 19.67 -23.19 4.87
N PHE A 538 20.94 -23.21 5.25
CA PHE A 538 22.04 -23.12 4.31
C PHE A 538 23.20 -23.97 4.82
N ASP A 539 23.68 -24.89 3.98
CA ASP A 539 24.62 -25.94 4.37
C ASP A 539 24.15 -26.76 5.60
N SER A 540 24.74 -26.52 6.77
CA SER A 540 24.40 -27.14 8.06
C SER A 540 23.86 -26.16 9.09
N GLU A 541 23.67 -24.89 8.72
CA GLU A 541 23.24 -23.81 9.61
C GLU A 541 21.73 -23.54 9.44
N LEU A 542 21.12 -23.13 10.54
CA LEU A 542 19.71 -22.77 10.65
C LEU A 542 19.57 -21.39 11.28
N ALA A 543 19.08 -20.44 10.50
CA ALA A 543 18.62 -19.17 11.02
C ALA A 543 17.09 -19.13 11.14
N LEU A 544 16.59 -18.74 12.30
CA LEU A 544 15.17 -18.57 12.60
C LEU A 544 14.84 -17.09 12.83
N GLY A 545 13.82 -16.61 12.15
CA GLY A 545 13.25 -15.28 12.34
C GLY A 545 11.82 -15.36 12.86
N PHE A 546 11.47 -14.44 13.74
CA PHE A 546 10.09 -14.18 14.14
C PHE A 546 9.84 -12.68 14.12
N GLY A 547 8.72 -12.27 13.55
CA GLY A 547 8.36 -10.87 13.50
C GLY A 547 6.86 -10.64 13.65
N PHE A 548 6.52 -9.42 14.03
CA PHE A 548 5.15 -8.95 14.09
C PHE A 548 5.04 -7.50 13.63
N TRP A 549 3.88 -7.17 13.08
CA TRP A 549 3.45 -5.82 12.73
C TRP A 549 2.04 -5.61 13.27
N VAL A 550 1.86 -4.60 14.09
CA VAL A 550 0.55 -4.19 14.62
C VAL A 550 0.30 -2.76 14.19
N GLN A 551 -0.83 -2.50 13.55
CA GLN A 551 -1.27 -1.17 13.16
C GLN A 551 -2.71 -0.95 13.64
N ARG A 552 -3.00 0.28 14.07
CA ARG A 552 -4.36 0.78 14.26
C ARG A 552 -4.56 2.01 13.40
N ASP A 553 -5.44 1.90 12.42
CA ASP A 553 -5.95 3.03 11.65
C ASP A 553 -7.14 3.65 12.39
N PHE A 554 -7.21 4.97 12.40
CA PHE A 554 -8.34 5.69 12.98
C PHE A 554 -8.71 6.90 12.14
N ARG A 555 -10.01 7.21 12.17
CA ARG A 555 -10.58 8.41 11.58
C ARG A 555 -11.64 8.94 12.54
N LEU A 556 -11.33 10.06 13.18
CA LEU A 556 -12.25 10.80 14.03
C LEU A 556 -12.74 12.00 13.24
N GLN A 557 -14.06 12.13 13.13
CA GLN A 557 -14.70 13.28 12.52
C GLN A 557 -15.62 13.88 13.57
N GLU A 558 -15.46 15.18 13.85
CA GLU A 558 -16.48 15.90 14.60
C GLU A 558 -17.76 15.93 13.75
N VAL A 559 -18.83 15.38 14.31
CA VAL A 559 -20.19 15.52 13.77
C VAL A 559 -20.76 16.79 14.39
N TYR A 560 -20.98 17.81 13.57
CA TYR A 560 -21.76 18.99 13.92
C TYR A 560 -23.24 18.77 13.61
#